data_AF-A0A937EVL9-F1
#
_entry.id   AF-A0A937EVL9-F1
#
_cell.length_a   1.000
_cell.length_b   1.000
_cell.length_c   1.000
_cell.angle_alpha   90.00
_cell.angle_beta   90.00
_cell.angle_gamma   90.00
#
_symmetry.space_group_name_H-M   'P 1'
#
loop_
_entity.id
_entity.type
_entity.pdbx_description
1 polymer ?
#
loop_
_entity_poly.entity_id
_entity_poly.type
_entity_poly.pdbx_seq_one_letter_code
_entity_poly.pdbx_strand_id
1 'polypeptide(L)'
;MDQFEPLDSDEVLYVPLGRVLMMNPTFKVGEFIDALAQAISDREADWTDDNEGWFGEGLDCEALRFQRQGWQRGRVRIRLEFCPDEPRPSRLLDAPRREREPRRMERLEPKGEGSYRPDDSYRSEKPDPRFDDIYGSPDDNY
;
A
#
# COMPACT_ATOMS: atom_id res chain seq x y z
N MET A 1 -15.83 20.76 -15.82
CA MET A 1 -15.08 19.80 -16.65
C MET A 1 -14.91 18.56 -15.82
N ASP A 2 -15.07 17.39 -16.42
CA ASP A 2 -14.76 16.14 -15.74
C ASP A 2 -13.24 16.11 -15.48
N GLN A 3 -12.83 15.86 -14.24
CA GLN A 3 -11.41 15.88 -13.82
C GLN A 3 -10.85 14.46 -13.68
N PHE A 4 -11.66 13.45 -13.98
CA PHE A 4 -11.30 12.05 -13.93
C PHE A 4 -10.58 11.65 -15.22
N GLU A 5 -9.44 10.99 -15.06
CA GLU A 5 -8.65 10.44 -16.16
C GLU A 5 -8.56 8.91 -16.01
N PRO A 6 -8.62 8.15 -17.12
CA PRO A 6 -8.59 6.70 -17.07
C PRO A 6 -7.20 6.18 -16.67
N LEU A 7 -7.17 5.21 -15.76
CA LEU A 7 -5.95 4.56 -15.29
C LEU A 7 -5.56 3.35 -16.16
N ASP A 8 -4.25 3.13 -16.30
CA ASP A 8 -3.64 1.98 -16.95
C ASP A 8 -3.55 0.76 -16.02
N SER A 9 -3.52 -0.43 -16.61
CA SER A 9 -3.63 -1.71 -15.88
C SER A 9 -2.49 -1.95 -14.88
N ASP A 10 -1.31 -1.38 -15.13
CA ASP A 10 -0.14 -1.51 -14.24
C ASP A 10 -0.10 -0.49 -13.10
N GLU A 11 -0.99 0.51 -13.12
CA GLU A 11 -1.08 1.47 -12.03
C GLU A 11 -1.64 0.82 -10.76
N VAL A 12 -1.22 1.36 -9.62
CA VAL A 12 -1.53 0.80 -8.30
C VAL A 12 -2.39 1.78 -7.53
N LEU A 13 -3.52 1.28 -7.03
CA LEU A 13 -4.41 2.03 -6.15
C LEU A 13 -4.22 1.61 -4.70
N TYR A 14 -4.40 2.57 -3.81
CA TYR A 14 -4.53 2.33 -2.37
C TYR A 14 -5.89 2.85 -1.89
N VAL A 15 -6.76 1.94 -1.46
CA VAL A 15 -8.12 2.22 -1.03
C VAL A 15 -8.31 1.69 0.41
N PRO A 16 -8.17 2.54 1.44
CA PRO A 16 -8.14 2.09 2.83
C PRO A 16 -9.49 1.59 3.36
N LEU A 17 -10.60 2.12 2.85
CA LEU A 17 -11.97 1.81 3.29
C LEU A 17 -12.91 1.72 2.08
N GLY A 18 -14.05 1.04 2.25
CA GLY A 18 -15.08 0.96 1.21
C GLY A 18 -14.71 0.12 -0.02
N ARG A 19 -13.75 -0.81 0.12
CA ARG A 19 -13.39 -1.77 -0.93
C ARG A 19 -14.56 -2.69 -1.24
N VAL A 20 -14.77 -2.98 -2.53
CA VAL A 20 -15.85 -3.84 -3.00
C VAL A 20 -15.33 -5.24 -3.37
N LEU A 21 -14.33 -5.32 -4.26
CA LEU A 21 -13.80 -6.59 -4.79
C LEU A 21 -12.48 -7.02 -4.14
N MET A 22 -11.58 -6.08 -3.92
CA MET A 22 -10.22 -6.39 -3.49
C MET A 22 -10.13 -6.53 -1.96
N MET A 23 -9.58 -7.65 -1.50
CA MET A 23 -9.37 -7.90 -0.07
C MET A 23 -8.29 -6.96 0.50
N ASN A 24 -7.19 -6.83 -0.24
CA ASN A 24 -6.05 -5.98 0.13
C ASN A 24 -6.35 -4.49 -0.13
N PRO A 25 -5.82 -3.58 0.70
CA PRO A 25 -5.99 -2.14 0.50
C PRO A 25 -5.21 -1.62 -0.70
N THR A 26 -4.15 -2.31 -1.11
CA THR A 26 -3.32 -1.96 -2.27
C THR A 26 -3.49 -3.04 -3.34
N PHE A 27 -3.75 -2.63 -4.57
CA PHE A 27 -3.94 -3.53 -5.71
C PHE A 27 -3.65 -2.82 -7.02
N LYS A 28 -3.31 -3.59 -8.06
CA LYS A 28 -3.20 -3.06 -9.43
C LYS A 28 -4.58 -2.85 -10.05
N VAL A 29 -4.69 -1.88 -10.95
CA VAL A 29 -5.91 -1.65 -11.73
C VAL A 29 -6.28 -2.89 -12.54
N GLY A 30 -5.32 -3.55 -13.18
CA GLY A 30 -5.54 -4.79 -13.92
C GLY A 30 -6.12 -5.91 -13.04
N GLU A 31 -5.57 -6.11 -11.84
CA GLU A 31 -6.08 -7.12 -10.89
C GLU A 31 -7.54 -6.85 -10.49
N PHE A 32 -7.91 -5.57 -10.33
CA PHE A 32 -9.30 -5.21 -10.04
C PHE A 32 -10.22 -5.51 -11.22
N ILE A 33 -9.79 -5.18 -12.44
CA ILE A 33 -10.56 -5.41 -13.67
C ILE A 33 -10.75 -6.90 -13.91
N ASP A 34 -9.72 -7.72 -13.72
CA ASP A 34 -9.79 -9.18 -13.83
C ASP A 34 -10.74 -9.77 -12.77
N ALA A 35 -10.63 -9.30 -11.51
CA ALA A 35 -11.53 -9.73 -10.44
C ALA A 35 -12.99 -9.32 -10.71
N LEU A 36 -13.21 -8.16 -11.33
CA LEU A 36 -14.55 -7.72 -11.73
C LEU A 36 -15.10 -8.60 -12.86
N ALA A 37 -14.29 -8.92 -13.87
CA ALA A 37 -14.67 -9.82 -14.96
C ALA A 37 -15.06 -11.20 -14.41
N GLN A 38 -14.23 -11.78 -13.54
CA GLN A 38 -14.51 -13.06 -12.89
C GLN A 38 -15.81 -13.00 -12.07
N ALA A 39 -16.00 -11.96 -11.26
CA ALA A 39 -17.20 -11.81 -10.43
C ALA A 39 -18.50 -11.68 -11.24
N ILE A 40 -18.43 -11.18 -12.47
CA ILE A 40 -19.58 -11.12 -13.38
C ILE A 40 -19.77 -12.47 -14.08
N SER A 41 -18.69 -13.06 -14.59
CA SER A 41 -18.69 -14.37 -15.26
C SER A 41 -19.27 -15.47 -14.35
N ASP A 42 -18.91 -15.49 -13.07
CA ASP A 42 -19.43 -16.47 -12.09
C ASP A 42 -20.95 -16.43 -11.91
N ARG A 43 -21.60 -15.33 -12.29
CA ARG A 43 -23.05 -15.11 -12.13
C ARG A 43 -23.82 -15.37 -13.42
N GLU A 44 -23.15 -15.36 -14.56
CA GLU A 44 -23.74 -15.50 -15.89
C GLU A 44 -23.46 -16.89 -16.45
N ALA A 45 -24.52 -17.67 -16.68
CA ALA A 45 -24.39 -19.03 -17.20
C ALA A 45 -23.88 -19.07 -18.65
N ASP A 46 -24.11 -18.00 -19.41
CA ASP A 46 -23.82 -17.88 -20.84
C ASP A 46 -22.69 -16.88 -21.11
N TRP A 47 -21.67 -16.83 -20.24
CA TRP A 47 -20.48 -16.00 -20.48
C TRP A 47 -19.75 -16.44 -21.75
N THR A 48 -19.51 -15.51 -22.67
CA THR A 48 -18.82 -15.76 -23.94
C THR A 48 -17.60 -14.87 -24.14
N ASP A 49 -16.77 -15.18 -25.13
CA ASP A 49 -15.63 -14.34 -25.53
C ASP A 49 -16.07 -12.91 -25.93
N ASP A 50 -17.30 -12.72 -26.40
CA ASP A 50 -17.85 -11.39 -26.69
C ASP A 50 -18.06 -10.57 -25.39
N ASN A 51 -18.23 -11.21 -24.23
CA ASN A 51 -18.33 -10.51 -22.95
C ASN A 51 -16.97 -9.97 -22.48
N GLU A 52 -15.88 -10.67 -22.81
CA GLU A 52 -14.50 -10.27 -22.45
C GLU A 52 -14.11 -8.91 -23.04
N GLY A 53 -14.73 -8.51 -24.16
CA GLY A 53 -14.46 -7.21 -24.79
C GLY A 53 -14.75 -6.01 -23.89
N TRP A 54 -15.61 -6.15 -22.87
CA TRP A 54 -15.83 -5.10 -21.87
C TRP A 54 -14.58 -4.76 -21.05
N PHE A 55 -13.65 -5.72 -20.89
CA PHE A 55 -12.46 -5.60 -20.03
C PHE A 55 -11.15 -5.46 -20.85
N GLY A 56 -11.22 -5.63 -22.18
CA GLY A 56 -10.09 -5.50 -23.09
C GLY A 56 -10.13 -4.27 -24.01
N GLU A 57 -10.13 -4.53 -25.32
CA GLU A 57 -10.08 -3.51 -26.39
C GLU A 57 -11.40 -2.77 -26.61
N GLY A 58 -12.49 -3.22 -25.97
CA GLY A 58 -13.82 -2.67 -26.11
C GLY A 58 -14.67 -3.36 -27.18
N LEU A 59 -15.98 -3.27 -27.01
CA LEU A 59 -17.00 -3.84 -27.88
C LEU A 59 -17.54 -2.81 -28.87
N ASP A 60 -17.76 -3.24 -30.10
CA ASP A 60 -18.43 -2.43 -31.11
C ASP A 60 -19.84 -2.05 -30.64
N CYS A 61 -20.13 -0.76 -30.65
CA CYS A 61 -21.41 -0.23 -30.21
C CYS A 61 -21.81 1.02 -30.99
N GLU A 62 -23.05 1.46 -30.80
CA GLU A 62 -23.55 2.76 -31.25
C GLU A 62 -24.03 3.58 -30.06
N ALA A 63 -23.56 4.82 -29.96
CA ALA A 63 -23.97 5.75 -28.92
C ALA A 63 -24.80 6.89 -29.51
N LEU A 64 -25.98 7.15 -28.94
CA LEU A 64 -26.80 8.30 -29.30
C LEU A 64 -26.36 9.52 -28.47
N ARG A 65 -25.80 10.55 -29.12
CA ARG A 65 -25.28 11.75 -28.44
C ARG A 65 -26.19 12.96 -28.66
N PHE A 66 -26.73 13.54 -27.58
CA PHE A 66 -27.66 14.68 -27.67
C PHE A 66 -27.10 15.94 -28.36
N GLN A 67 -25.77 16.12 -28.37
CA GLN A 67 -25.10 17.26 -29.03
C GLN A 67 -24.73 17.01 -30.49
N ARG A 68 -24.98 15.79 -31.01
CA ARG A 68 -24.77 15.44 -32.42
C ARG A 68 -26.08 14.90 -33.00
N GLN A 69 -26.25 15.03 -34.31
CA GLN A 69 -27.47 14.52 -34.95
C GLN A 69 -27.33 13.02 -35.23
N GLY A 70 -27.68 12.16 -34.26
CA GLY A 70 -27.93 10.74 -34.48
C GLY A 70 -27.00 9.75 -33.77
N TRP A 71 -27.16 8.47 -34.14
CA TRP A 71 -26.36 7.35 -33.64
C TRP A 71 -24.93 7.41 -34.18
N GLN A 72 -23.95 7.23 -33.29
CA GLN A 72 -22.54 7.21 -33.64
C GLN A 72 -21.92 5.85 -33.30
N ARG A 73 -21.40 5.16 -34.32
CA ARG A 73 -20.61 3.94 -34.15
C ARG A 73 -19.30 4.22 -33.41
N GLY A 74 -18.91 3.30 -32.53
CA GLY A 74 -17.70 3.39 -31.71
C GLY A 74 -17.44 2.08 -30.96
N ARG A 75 -16.63 2.17 -29.91
CA ARG A 75 -16.36 1.06 -28.99
C ARG A 75 -16.62 1.46 -27.56
N VAL A 76 -17.03 0.51 -26.72
CA VAL A 76 -17.27 0.70 -25.29
C VAL A 76 -16.49 -0.32 -24.46
N ARG A 77 -15.95 0.12 -23.32
CA ARG A 77 -15.25 -0.72 -22.33
C ARG A 77 -15.36 -0.16 -20.92
N ILE A 78 -15.04 -0.95 -19.92
CA ILE A 78 -14.94 -0.56 -18.52
C ILE A 78 -13.49 -0.15 -18.20
N ARG A 79 -13.31 0.99 -17.52
CA ARG A 79 -12.04 1.40 -16.93
C ARG A 79 -12.27 2.03 -15.56
N LEU A 80 -11.23 2.02 -14.73
CA LEU A 80 -11.18 2.86 -13.55
C LEU A 80 -10.64 4.23 -13.92
N GLU A 81 -11.22 5.27 -13.36
CA GLU A 81 -10.75 6.65 -13.53
C GLU A 81 -10.31 7.23 -12.19
N PHE A 82 -9.39 8.17 -12.24
CA PHE A 82 -8.81 8.81 -11.08
C PHE A 82 -8.75 10.33 -11.26
N CYS A 83 -9.08 11.05 -10.20
CA CYS A 83 -8.92 12.49 -10.12
C CYS A 83 -7.93 12.78 -9.00
N PRO A 84 -6.72 13.28 -9.28
CA PRO A 84 -5.80 13.69 -8.24
C PRO A 84 -6.37 14.89 -7.48
N ASP A 85 -6.15 14.94 -6.16
CA ASP A 85 -6.40 16.14 -5.38
C ASP A 85 -5.49 17.29 -5.88
N GLU A 86 -5.98 18.53 -5.78
CA GLU A 86 -5.15 19.70 -6.08
C GLU A 86 -3.82 19.64 -5.31
N PRO A 87 -2.68 19.91 -5.98
CA PRO A 87 -1.38 19.81 -5.34
C PRO A 87 -1.33 20.76 -4.15
N ARG A 88 -1.25 20.21 -2.93
CA ARG A 88 -0.94 21.01 -1.75
C ARG A 88 0.44 21.63 -1.95
N PRO A 89 0.61 22.96 -1.91
CA PRO A 89 1.93 23.57 -2.04
C PRO A 89 2.84 23.02 -0.96
N SER A 90 3.93 22.38 -1.38
CA SER A 90 4.89 21.76 -0.49
C SER A 90 5.52 22.81 0.41
N ARG A 91 5.15 22.86 1.70
CA ARG A 91 5.77 23.74 2.71
C ARG A 91 7.26 23.43 2.99
N LEU A 92 7.88 22.51 2.25
CA LEU A 92 9.25 22.05 2.46
C LEU A 92 10.29 22.80 1.62
N LEU A 93 9.89 23.61 0.63
CA LEU A 93 10.87 24.32 -0.22
C LEU A 93 11.36 25.65 0.36
N ASP A 94 10.75 26.17 1.44
CA ASP A 94 11.12 27.46 2.05
C ASP A 94 11.85 27.35 3.40
N ALA A 95 12.19 26.14 3.87
CA ALA A 95 13.00 26.04 5.07
C ALA A 95 14.47 26.37 4.70
N PRO A 96 15.05 27.49 5.16
CA PRO A 96 16.49 27.72 4.98
C PRO A 96 17.21 26.53 5.60
N ARG A 97 18.14 25.93 4.83
CA ARG A 97 19.10 24.95 5.34
C ARG A 97 19.69 25.53 6.63
N ARG A 98 19.25 25.06 7.79
CA ARG A 98 19.98 25.30 9.03
C ARG A 98 21.30 24.58 8.84
N GLU A 99 22.32 25.33 8.41
CA GLU A 99 23.70 24.90 8.53
C GLU A 99 23.85 24.38 9.96
N ARG A 100 24.16 23.09 10.08
CA ARG A 100 24.43 22.47 11.37
C ARG A 100 25.67 23.18 11.89
N GLU A 101 25.49 24.18 12.76
CA GLU A 101 26.61 24.71 13.52
C GLU A 101 27.32 23.53 14.18
N PRO A 102 28.64 23.37 13.99
CA PRO A 102 29.37 22.31 14.65
C PRO A 102 29.14 22.50 16.15
N ARG A 103 28.58 21.46 16.79
CA ARG A 103 28.41 21.44 18.25
C ARG A 103 29.76 21.79 18.86
N ARG A 104 29.87 23.00 19.43
CA ARG A 104 31.02 23.40 20.22
C ARG A 104 31.13 22.36 21.32
N MET A 105 32.09 21.44 21.21
CA MET A 105 32.42 20.52 22.29
C MET A 105 32.76 21.39 23.48
N GLU A 106 31.86 21.48 24.45
CA GLU A 106 32.21 21.96 25.78
C GLU A 106 33.30 21.04 26.30
N ARG A 107 34.48 21.61 26.49
CA ARG A 107 35.64 20.94 27.06
C ARG A 107 35.24 20.47 28.45
N LEU A 108 35.04 19.16 28.61
CA LEU A 108 34.89 18.55 29.92
C LEU A 108 36.20 18.75 30.67
N GLU A 109 36.18 19.60 31.69
CA GLU A 109 37.26 19.75 32.66
C GLU A 109 37.53 18.38 33.31
N PRO A 110 38.79 17.93 33.43
CA PRO A 110 39.10 16.66 34.05
C PRO A 110 38.82 16.76 35.55
N LYS A 111 37.78 16.08 36.03
CA LYS A 111 37.59 15.90 37.48
C LYS A 111 38.73 15.02 38.01
N GLY A 112 39.45 15.61 38.96
CA GLY A 112 40.63 15.05 39.59
C GLY A 112 40.41 13.65 40.19
N GLU A 113 41.53 12.94 40.18
CA GLU A 113 41.88 11.67 40.81
C GLU A 113 40.97 11.26 41.98
N GLY A 114 40.08 10.32 41.71
CA GLY A 114 39.46 9.46 42.72
C GLY A 114 39.88 8.03 42.42
N SER A 115 40.72 7.46 43.28
CA SER A 115 41.26 6.11 43.17
C SER A 115 40.14 5.06 43.08
N TYR A 116 39.99 4.40 41.92
CA TYR A 116 39.21 3.17 41.82
C TYR A 116 39.96 2.07 42.57
N ARG A 117 39.47 1.73 43.77
CA ARG A 117 39.75 0.44 44.40
C ARG A 117 38.83 -0.58 43.75
N PRO A 118 39.34 -1.68 43.16
CA PRO A 118 38.48 -2.80 42.77
C PRO A 118 38.02 -3.48 44.06
N ASP A 119 36.73 -3.36 44.40
CA ASP A 119 36.12 -4.15 45.46
C ASP A 119 35.32 -5.29 44.82
N ASP A 120 35.78 -6.50 45.07
CA ASP A 120 35.20 -7.78 44.68
C ASP A 120 33.75 -7.91 45.18
N SER A 121 32.77 -7.82 44.26
CA SER A 121 31.42 -8.33 44.54
C SER A 121 30.69 -8.77 43.26
N TYR A 122 31.32 -9.64 42.47
CA TYR A 122 30.59 -10.52 41.55
C TYR A 122 29.89 -11.63 42.36
N ARG A 123 28.77 -11.29 42.99
CA ARG A 123 27.77 -12.28 43.38
C ARG A 123 26.40 -11.63 43.56
N SER A 124 25.61 -11.63 42.50
CA SER A 124 24.16 -11.65 42.63
C SER A 124 23.65 -12.86 41.86
N GLU A 125 23.25 -13.83 42.66
CA GLU A 125 22.62 -15.08 42.27
C GLU A 125 21.35 -14.77 41.47
N LYS A 126 21.37 -15.06 40.17
CA LYS A 126 20.14 -15.39 39.45
C LYS A 126 20.08 -16.91 39.42
N PRO A 127 19.02 -17.56 39.93
CA PRO A 127 18.87 -19.00 39.78
C PRO A 127 18.79 -19.33 38.28
N ASP A 128 19.56 -20.33 37.86
CA ASP A 128 19.51 -20.84 36.49
C ASP A 128 18.07 -21.25 36.14
N PRO A 129 17.55 -20.86 34.97
CA PRO A 129 16.28 -21.40 34.49
C PRO A 129 16.39 -22.93 34.39
N ARG A 130 15.39 -23.64 34.90
CA ARG A 130 15.36 -25.11 34.84
C ARG A 130 15.32 -25.54 33.37
N PHE A 131 16.13 -26.54 33.07
CA PHE A 131 16.34 -27.08 31.72
C PHE A 131 15.05 -27.61 31.05
N ASP A 132 14.00 -27.87 31.85
CA ASP A 132 12.69 -28.37 31.38
C ASP A 132 11.78 -27.29 30.76
N ASP A 133 12.10 -26.00 30.89
CA ASP A 133 11.27 -24.91 30.32
C ASP A 133 11.61 -24.57 28.85
N ILE A 134 12.71 -25.12 28.32
CA ILE A 134 13.24 -24.80 26.98
C ILE A 134 12.86 -25.84 25.92
N TYR A 135 12.48 -27.05 26.32
CA TYR A 135 12.02 -28.10 25.40
C TYR A 135 10.68 -28.68 25.87
N GLY A 136 9.58 -28.14 25.33
CA GLY A 136 8.28 -28.82 25.41
C GLY A 136 8.43 -30.21 24.80
N SER A 137 8.28 -31.25 25.62
CA SER A 137 8.35 -32.63 25.16
C SER A 137 7.22 -32.89 24.15
N PRO A 138 7.54 -33.39 22.95
CA PRO A 138 6.55 -33.96 22.07
C PRO A 138 6.16 -35.34 22.61
N ASP A 139 4.85 -35.54 22.79
CA ASP A 139 4.09 -36.69 22.29
C ASP A 139 3.00 -37.23 23.22
N ASP A 140 1.86 -37.46 22.56
CA ASP A 140 0.90 -38.55 22.71
C ASP A 140 -0.07 -38.60 23.91
N ASN A 141 -1.36 -38.39 23.59
CA ASN A 141 -2.44 -39.41 23.49
C ASN A 141 -3.81 -38.70 23.61
N TYR A 142 -4.91 -39.06 22.95
CA TYR A 142 -5.43 -40.35 22.50
C TYR A 142 -6.51 -40.10 21.42
#